data_AF-A0A2E9FUI4-F1
#
_entry.id   AF-A0A2E9FUI4-F1
#
_cell.length_a   1.000
_cell.length_b   1.000
_cell.length_c   1.000
_cell.angle_alpha   90.00
_cell.angle_beta   90.00
_cell.angle_gamma   90.00
#
_symmetry.space_group_name_H-M   'P 1'
#
loop_
_entity.id
_entity.type
_entity.pdbx_description
1 polymer ?
#
loop_
_entity_poly.entity_id
_entity_poly.type
_entity_poly.pdbx_seq_one_letter_code
_entity_poly.pdbx_strand_id
1 'polypeptide(L)'
;MRKKILNILLGKFLIDQINSNNLKIILFVFLMAFTLIFLSHSVDSKIYKINSLSNDVSAIESNFIDQRKILMNVRMESNIRKKLIDKNIEPSLKSPLKILVSNEK
;
A
#
# COMPACT_ATOMS: atom_id res chain seq x y z
N MET A 1 -38.47 31.60 -2.55
CA MET A 1 -37.15 31.02 -2.91
C MET A 1 -37.10 29.50 -2.80
N ARG A 2 -37.46 28.90 -1.65
CA ARG A 2 -37.45 27.44 -1.43
C ARG A 2 -38.17 26.61 -2.51
N LYS A 3 -39.38 27.03 -2.93
CA LYS A 3 -40.13 26.35 -4.01
C LYS A 3 -39.41 26.33 -5.37
N LYS A 4 -38.62 27.37 -5.71
CA LYS A 4 -37.91 27.46 -6.99
C LYS A 4 -36.73 26.48 -7.05
N ILE A 5 -36.02 26.33 -5.93
CA ILE A 5 -34.95 25.35 -5.74
C ILE A 5 -35.52 23.93 -5.75
N LEU A 6 -36.62 23.69 -5.02
CA LEU A 6 -37.30 22.39 -5.03
C LEU A 6 -37.78 22.00 -6.44
N ASN A 7 -38.33 22.95 -7.21
CA ASN A 7 -38.75 22.67 -8.58
C ASN A 7 -37.58 22.38 -9.54
N ILE A 8 -36.38 22.93 -9.29
CA ILE A 8 -35.16 22.60 -10.04
C ILE A 8 -34.69 21.19 -9.68
N LEU A 9 -34.70 20.83 -8.39
CA LEU A 9 -34.22 19.55 -7.88
C LEU A 9 -35.16 18.40 -8.24
N LEU A 10 -36.47 18.64 -8.21
CA LEU A 10 -37.51 17.72 -8.64
C LEU A 10 -37.59 17.59 -10.17
N GLY A 11 -36.76 18.32 -10.94
CA GLY A 11 -36.72 18.23 -12.38
C GLY A 11 -38.01 18.70 -13.07
N LYS A 12 -38.80 19.58 -12.44
CA LYS A 12 -40.09 20.03 -12.98
C LYS A 12 -39.95 20.73 -14.35
N PHE A 13 -38.77 21.32 -14.61
CA PHE A 13 -38.37 21.87 -15.92
C PHE A 13 -38.31 20.82 -17.05
N LEU A 14 -38.01 19.56 -16.72
CA LEU A 14 -37.93 18.46 -17.69
C LEU A 14 -39.32 17.90 -18.04
N ILE A 15 -40.30 18.03 -17.14
CA ILE A 15 -41.61 17.36 -17.21
C ILE A 15 -42.74 18.33 -17.63
N ASP A 16 -42.78 19.56 -17.10
CA ASP A 16 -43.92 20.48 -17.32
C ASP A 16 -44.00 21.02 -18.76
N GLN A 17 -42.89 20.96 -19.53
CA GLN A 17 -42.85 21.33 -20.94
C GLN A 17 -41.86 20.42 -21.68
N ILE A 18 -42.36 19.34 -22.29
CA ILE A 18 -41.57 18.52 -23.23
C ILE A 18 -41.36 19.36 -24.49
N ASN A 19 -40.35 20.21 -24.45
CA ASN A 19 -39.86 20.99 -25.59
C ASN A 19 -38.54 20.38 -26.09
N SER A 20 -38.25 20.49 -27.38
CA SER A 20 -37.06 19.95 -28.03
C SER A 20 -35.74 20.35 -27.34
N ASN A 21 -35.71 21.51 -26.68
CA ASN A 21 -34.54 21.99 -25.93
C ASN A 21 -34.32 21.27 -24.58
N ASN A 22 -35.39 20.87 -23.89
CA ASN A 22 -35.29 20.22 -22.57
C ASN A 22 -34.79 18.77 -22.71
N LEU A 23 -35.17 18.10 -23.80
CA LEU A 23 -34.68 16.76 -24.15
C LEU A 23 -33.16 16.74 -24.37
N LYS A 24 -32.60 17.76 -25.03
CA LYS A 24 -31.15 17.89 -25.26
C LYS A 24 -30.37 18.00 -23.96
N ILE A 25 -30.90 18.73 -22.97
CA ILE A 25 -30.27 18.88 -21.65
C ILE A 25 -30.27 17.55 -20.89
N ILE A 26 -31.37 16.79 -20.95
CA ILE A 26 -31.47 15.45 -20.33
C ILE A 26 -30.43 14.51 -20.93
N LEU A 27 -30.37 14.47 -22.26
CA LEU A 27 -29.40 13.64 -22.97
C LEU A 27 -27.97 14.04 -22.64
N PHE A 28 -27.70 15.34 -22.52
CA PHE A 28 -26.38 15.85 -22.13
C PHE A 28 -25.98 15.40 -20.73
N VAL A 29 -26.86 15.52 -19.73
CA VAL A 29 -26.56 15.10 -18.35
C VAL A 29 -26.40 13.59 -18.26
N PHE A 30 -27.21 12.81 -18.99
CA PHE A 30 -27.08 11.36 -19.04
C PHE A 30 -25.75 10.93 -19.68
N LEU A 31 -25.36 11.56 -20.79
CA LEU A 31 -24.07 11.35 -21.43
C LEU A 31 -22.93 11.68 -20.46
N MET A 32 -23.01 12.81 -19.76
CA MET A 32 -22.02 13.20 -18.75
C MET A 32 -21.90 12.15 -17.63
N ALA A 33 -23.03 11.67 -17.09
CA ALA A 33 -23.02 10.62 -16.09
C ALA A 33 -22.33 9.34 -16.62
N PHE A 34 -22.61 8.95 -17.86
CA PHE A 34 -21.95 7.81 -18.50
C PHE A 34 -20.43 8.03 -18.67
N THR A 35 -20.02 9.22 -19.09
CA THR A 35 -18.59 9.54 -19.23
C THR A 35 -17.86 9.48 -17.90
N LEU A 36 -18.49 9.91 -16.79
CA LEU A 36 -17.91 9.84 -15.45
C LEU A 36 -17.72 8.39 -14.99
N ILE A 37 -18.73 7.54 -15.19
CA ILE A 37 -18.64 6.10 -14.86
C ILE A 37 -17.51 5.46 -15.66
N PHE A 38 -17.43 5.74 -16.96
CA PHE A 38 -16.39 5.20 -17.83
C PHE A 38 -14.99 5.65 -17.39
N LEU A 39 -14.83 6.94 -17.07
CA LEU A 39 -13.54 7.48 -16.64
C LEU A 39 -13.08 6.90 -15.30
N SER A 40 -14.01 6.72 -14.35
CA SER A 40 -13.73 6.11 -13.04
C SER A 40 -13.15 4.70 -13.22
N HIS A 41 -13.78 3.88 -14.07
CA HIS A 41 -13.35 2.50 -14.23
C HIS A 41 -11.92 2.36 -14.80
N SER A 42 -11.53 3.27 -15.70
CA SER A 42 -10.16 3.34 -16.24
C SER A 42 -9.14 3.74 -15.16
N VAL A 43 -9.51 4.66 -14.27
CA VAL A 43 -8.68 5.07 -13.13
C VAL A 43 -8.52 3.91 -12.15
N ASP A 44 -9.59 3.19 -11.83
CA ASP A 44 -9.57 2.05 -10.91
C ASP A 44 -8.61 0.95 -11.39
N SER A 45 -8.66 0.62 -12.68
CA SER A 45 -7.74 -0.36 -13.28
C SER A 45 -6.27 0.06 -13.17
N LYS A 46 -5.97 1.34 -13.38
CA LYS A 46 -4.62 1.88 -13.23
C LYS A 46 -4.15 1.84 -11.78
N ILE A 47 -5.01 2.19 -10.83
CA ILE A 47 -4.70 2.15 -9.40
C ILE A 47 -4.37 0.72 -8.96
N TYR A 48 -5.13 -0.26 -9.43
CA TYR A 48 -4.83 -1.67 -9.11
C TYR A 48 -3.41 -2.06 -9.57
N LYS A 49 -3.03 -1.69 -10.79
CA LYS A 49 -1.68 -1.95 -11.33
C LYS A 49 -0.59 -1.19 -10.56
N ILE A 50 -0.87 0.04 -10.11
CA ILE A 50 0.07 0.80 -9.28
C ILE A 50 0.28 0.10 -7.94
N ASN A 51 -0.80 -0.36 -7.30
CA ASN A 51 -0.71 -1.07 -6.02
C ASN A 51 0.04 -2.39 -6.15
N SER A 52 -0.17 -3.16 -7.21
CA SER A 52 0.60 -4.39 -7.44
C SER A 52 2.09 -4.08 -7.57
N LEU A 53 2.46 -3.06 -8.36
CA LEU A 53 3.86 -2.69 -8.55
C LEU A 53 4.49 -2.13 -7.28
N SER A 54 3.73 -1.38 -6.48
CA SER A 54 4.17 -0.87 -5.17
C SER A 54 4.45 -2.00 -4.17
N ASN A 55 3.64 -3.06 -4.19
CA ASN A 55 3.86 -4.23 -3.36
C ASN A 55 5.15 -4.95 -3.77
N ASP A 56 5.41 -5.09 -5.07
CA ASP A 56 6.64 -5.71 -5.58
C ASP A 56 7.88 -4.92 -5.14
N VAL A 57 7.86 -3.59 -5.24
CA VAL A 57 8.94 -2.72 -4.75
C VAL A 57 9.15 -2.90 -3.25
N SER A 58 8.08 -2.88 -2.47
CA SER A 58 8.14 -3.06 -1.01
C SER A 58 8.74 -4.41 -0.61
N ALA A 59 8.41 -5.48 -1.35
CA ALA A 59 8.98 -6.81 -1.14
C ALA A 59 10.49 -6.85 -1.41
N ILE A 60 10.96 -6.19 -2.48
CA ILE A 60 12.40 -6.09 -2.79
C ILE A 60 13.13 -5.27 -1.72
N GLU A 61 12.56 -4.15 -1.27
CA GLU A 61 13.12 -3.32 -0.20
C GLU A 61 13.25 -4.10 1.12
N SER A 62 12.24 -4.88 1.49
CA SER A 62 12.31 -5.75 2.67
C SER A 62 13.48 -6.73 2.58
N ASN A 63 13.61 -7.42 1.44
CA ASN A 63 14.71 -8.35 1.22
C ASN A 63 16.09 -7.66 1.29
N PHE A 64 16.21 -6.44 0.74
CA PHE A 64 17.44 -5.66 0.82
C PHE A 64 17.79 -5.28 2.26
N ILE A 65 16.81 -4.86 3.06
CA ILE A 65 17.00 -4.53 4.48
C ILE A 65 17.48 -5.76 5.26
N ASP A 66 16.87 -6.91 5.03
CA ASP A 66 17.25 -8.17 5.68
C ASP A 66 18.69 -8.59 5.32
N GLN A 67 19.05 -8.52 4.03
CA GLN A 67 20.42 -8.81 3.58
C GLN A 67 21.44 -7.83 4.17
N ARG A 68 21.11 -6.53 4.20
CA ARG A 68 21.96 -5.50 4.81
C ARG A 68 22.18 -5.77 6.30
N LYS A 69 21.15 -6.24 7.02
CA LYS A 69 21.26 -6.61 8.43
C LYS A 69 22.22 -7.80 8.62
N ILE A 70 22.11 -8.83 7.79
CA ILE A 70 23.01 -9.99 7.81
C ILE A 70 24.46 -9.54 7.56
N LEU A 71 24.69 -8.72 6.54
CA LEU A 71 26.02 -8.19 6.23
C LEU A 71 26.59 -7.38 7.40
N MET A 72 25.76 -6.58 8.06
CA MET A 72 26.20 -5.78 9.21
C MET A 72 26.62 -6.67 10.38
N ASN A 73 25.89 -7.76 10.66
CA ASN A 73 26.26 -8.72 11.70
C ASN A 73 27.61 -9.38 11.39
N VAL A 74 27.79 -9.88 10.16
CA VAL A 74 29.07 -10.51 9.74
C VAL A 74 30.23 -9.52 9.80
N ARG A 75 30.01 -8.28 9.38
CA ARG A 75 31.01 -7.21 9.45
C ARG A 75 31.35 -6.86 10.90
N MET A 76 30.36 -6.82 11.78
CA MET A 76 30.54 -6.58 13.22
C MET A 76 31.37 -7.70 13.86
N GLU A 77 31.00 -8.96 13.62
CA GLU A 77 31.75 -10.14 14.08
C GLU A 77 33.20 -10.11 13.62
N SER A 78 33.43 -9.80 12.34
CA SER A 78 34.78 -9.68 11.77
C SER A 78 35.60 -8.58 12.45
N ASN A 79 34.97 -7.44 12.76
CA ASN A 79 35.63 -6.32 13.43
C ASN A 79 35.98 -6.65 14.88
N ILE A 80 35.05 -7.31 15.60
CA ILE A 80 35.26 -7.78 16.97
C ILE A 80 36.39 -8.81 16.98
N ARG A 81 36.38 -9.79 16.06
CA ARG A 81 37.44 -10.80 15.94
C ARG A 81 38.80 -10.16 15.75
N LYS A 82 38.94 -9.18 14.84
CA LYS A 82 40.20 -8.45 14.62
C LYS A 82 40.71 -7.78 15.90
N LYS A 83 39.84 -7.15 16.68
CA LYS A 83 40.22 -6.49 17.95
C LYS A 83 40.54 -7.47 19.09
N LEU A 84 39.98 -8.69 19.06
CA LEU A 84 40.18 -9.71 20.09
C LEU A 84 41.47 -10.53 19.89
N ILE A 85 42.00 -10.58 18.66
CA ILE A 85 43.29 -11.23 18.35
C ILE A 85 44.41 -10.65 19.22
N ASP A 86 44.47 -9.31 19.36
CA ASP A 86 45.49 -8.64 20.20
C ASP A 86 45.40 -9.01 21.68
N LYS A 87 44.24 -9.52 22.13
CA LYS A 87 43.99 -9.96 23.51
C LYS A 87 44.14 -11.48 23.69
N ASN A 88 44.57 -12.22 22.66
CA ASN A 88 44.61 -13.69 22.62
C ASN A 88 43.26 -14.36 22.96
N ILE A 89 42.14 -13.69 22.65
CA ILE A 89 40.80 -14.24 22.88
C ILE A 89 40.30 -14.85 21.58
N GLU A 90 40.18 -16.19 21.56
CA GLU A 90 39.70 -16.95 20.41
C GLU A 90 38.28 -17.48 20.63
N PRO A 91 37.47 -17.61 19.56
CA PRO A 91 36.18 -18.25 19.66
C PRO A 91 36.32 -19.73 20.05
N SER A 92 35.51 -20.17 21.00
CA SER A 92 35.49 -21.58 21.43
C SER A 92 35.08 -22.49 20.27
N LEU A 93 35.90 -23.49 19.96
CA LEU A 93 35.59 -24.54 18.98
C LEU A 93 34.61 -25.58 19.54
N LYS A 94 34.44 -25.65 20.87
CA LYS A 94 33.51 -26.56 21.54
C LYS A 94 32.30 -25.81 22.10
N SER A 95 31.12 -26.38 21.90
CA SER A 95 29.88 -25.86 22.48
C SER A 95 29.95 -25.85 24.01
N PRO A 96 29.38 -24.83 24.69
CA PRO A 96 29.27 -24.83 26.14
C PRO A 96 28.43 -26.01 26.62
N LEU A 97 28.82 -26.60 27.76
CA LEU A 97 28.09 -27.67 28.43
C LEU A 97 26.86 -27.07 29.13
N LYS A 98 25.65 -27.50 28.74
CA LYS A 98 24.42 -27.10 29.41
C LYS A 98 24.21 -27.98 30.65
N ILE A 99 24.39 -27.40 31.83
CA ILE A 99 24.08 -28.07 33.10
C ILE A 99 22.58 -27.86 33.37
N LEU A 100 21.82 -28.95 33.36
CA LEU A 100 20.42 -28.96 33.79
C LEU A 100 20.38 -29.46 35.24
N VAL A 101 19.96 -28.61 36.17
CA VAL A 101 19.76 -28.99 37.57
C VAL A 101 18.32 -29.48 37.71
N SER A 102 18.13 -30.78 37.92
CA SER A 102 16.84 -31.34 38.34
C SER A 102 16.76 -31.28 39.86
N ASN A 103 15.74 -30.60 40.40
CA ASN A 103 15.37 -30.72 41.80
C ASN A 103 14.36 -31.88 41.90
N GLU A 104 14.85 -33.08 42.20
CA GLU A 104 13.97 -34.18 42.62
C GLU A 104 13.67 -34.01 44.12
N LYS A 105 12.40 -33.80 44.44
CA LYS A 105 11.81 -33.96 45.76
C LYS A 105 10.65 -34.92 45.65
#